data_AF-A0A1E7IZN6-F1
#
_entry.id   AF-A0A1E7IZN6-F1
#
_cell.length_a   1.000
_cell.length_b   1.000
_cell.length_c   1.000
_cell.angle_alpha   90.00
_cell.angle_beta   90.00
_cell.angle_gamma   90.00
#
_symmetry.space_group_name_H-M   'P 1'
#
loop_
_entity.id
_entity.type
_entity.pdbx_description
1 polymer ?
#
loop_
_entity_poly.entity_id
_entity_poly.type
_entity_poly.pdbx_seq_one_letter_code
_entity_poly.pdbx_strand_id
1 'polypeptide(L)'
;MVKANHMMPEREGGYRTHCIRCGTCCTKGGPTLHKEDAILFAKGILKIFHVYTLRKGEIVRNIDGTLMVLEQEIIKTKGQGEAWTCIFYDDDQKACNVYGHRPIECRALKCWDLRGFKEIRARPCLQRRDLIKPDDGIPKIMRAHEQRCAYETLWSAVERLRGADSGKAVKEILELLQYDHYMRHLLAEKLKMAPNAMDFFFGRPLTATIRMFGLCVKQEGDTFLLVPMDSLSSRHEQASIEPRCGVVTEKRGKPYCYFEKETTSYPSS
;
A
#
# COMPACT_ATOMS: atom_id res chain seq x y z
N MET A 1 33.70 -25.88 10.06
CA MET A 1 33.66 -24.86 11.11
C MET A 1 32.48 -23.93 10.84
N VAL A 2 31.36 -24.18 11.51
CA VAL A 2 30.09 -23.45 11.35
C VAL A 2 30.13 -22.23 12.27
N LYS A 3 29.99 -21.02 11.71
CA LYS A 3 29.91 -19.79 12.52
C LYS A 3 28.53 -19.69 13.18
N ALA A 4 28.57 -19.34 14.45
CA ALA A 4 27.48 -19.38 15.40
C ALA A 4 26.36 -18.38 15.12
N ASN A 5 25.16 -18.83 15.46
CA ASN A 5 23.90 -18.13 15.66
C ASN A 5 24.05 -16.70 16.17
N HIS A 6 23.39 -15.75 15.49
CA HIS A 6 23.00 -14.48 16.08
C HIS A 6 21.72 -14.71 16.90
N MET A 7 21.88 -15.18 18.15
CA MET A 7 20.82 -15.20 19.16
C MET A 7 20.45 -13.75 19.49
N MET A 8 19.16 -13.42 19.32
CA MET A 8 18.57 -12.18 19.83
C MET A 8 18.71 -12.15 21.37
N PRO A 9 19.02 -11.01 21.99
CA PRO A 9 19.17 -10.93 23.44
C PRO A 9 17.82 -11.18 24.12
N GLU A 10 17.80 -12.10 25.07
CA GLU A 10 16.69 -12.27 26.01
C GLU A 10 16.52 -10.96 26.79
N ARG A 11 15.33 -10.36 26.69
CA ARG A 11 15.00 -9.16 27.47
C ARG A 11 14.45 -9.55 28.82
N GLU A 12 15.13 -9.14 29.89
CA GLU A 12 14.53 -9.02 31.22
C GLU A 12 13.35 -8.02 31.16
N GLY A 13 12.14 -8.50 31.45
CA GLY A 13 10.93 -7.67 31.45
C GLY A 13 9.68 -8.56 31.42
N GLY A 14 8.83 -8.45 32.44
CA GLY A 14 7.71 -9.35 32.70
C GLY A 14 6.82 -9.72 31.51
N TYR A 15 6.17 -10.88 31.61
CA TYR A 15 5.31 -11.44 30.58
C TYR A 15 4.17 -10.46 30.24
N ARG A 16 4.25 -9.83 29.06
CA ARG A 16 3.17 -8.95 28.56
C ARG A 16 1.91 -9.80 28.35
N THR A 17 0.78 -9.37 28.90
CA THR A 17 -0.52 -10.03 28.71
C THR A 17 -1.55 -9.16 28.00
N HIS A 18 -1.26 -7.86 27.86
CA HIS A 18 -2.13 -6.86 27.25
C HIS A 18 -1.31 -5.77 26.54
N CYS A 19 -1.99 -4.98 25.69
CA CYS A 19 -1.35 -3.88 24.99
C CYS A 19 -1.13 -2.72 25.96
N ILE A 20 0.14 -2.40 26.23
CA ILE A 20 0.56 -1.27 27.08
C ILE A 20 0.66 0.05 26.31
N ARG A 21 0.14 0.10 25.07
CA ARG A 21 0.14 1.30 24.20
C ARG A 21 1.53 1.90 23.93
N CYS A 22 2.57 1.08 23.85
CA CYS A 22 3.94 1.53 23.59
C CYS A 22 4.20 2.05 22.17
N GLY A 23 3.19 2.14 21.30
CA GLY A 23 3.31 2.65 19.92
C GLY A 23 4.04 1.74 18.92
N THR A 24 4.85 0.77 19.36
CA THR A 24 5.74 -0.01 18.48
C THR A 24 5.06 -0.70 17.29
N CYS A 25 3.84 -1.22 17.45
CA CYS A 25 3.11 -1.79 16.32
C CYS A 25 2.45 -0.73 15.44
N CYS A 26 2.00 0.38 16.04
CA CYS A 26 1.35 1.48 15.33
C CYS A 26 2.32 2.25 14.43
N THR A 27 3.58 2.41 14.84
CA THR A 27 4.62 3.07 14.05
C THR A 27 5.08 2.23 12.85
N LYS A 28 4.92 0.91 12.92
CA LYS A 28 5.22 0.01 11.79
C LYS A 28 4.19 0.10 10.68
N GLY A 29 2.96 0.47 10.99
CA GLY A 29 1.90 0.45 9.99
C GLY A 29 0.52 0.31 10.57
N GLY A 30 -0.45 0.77 9.78
CA GLY A 30 -1.85 0.50 10.04
C GLY A 30 -2.29 -0.91 9.60
N PRO A 31 -3.39 -1.43 10.16
CA PRO A 31 -3.92 -2.76 9.85
C PRO A 31 -4.46 -2.85 8.41
N THR A 32 -4.44 -4.08 7.89
CA THR A 32 -5.36 -4.51 6.83
C THR A 32 -6.75 -4.70 7.41
N LEU A 33 -7.76 -4.25 6.67
CA LEU A 33 -9.15 -4.35 7.08
C LEU A 33 -9.77 -5.65 6.56
N HIS A 34 -10.55 -6.29 7.42
CA HIS A 34 -11.29 -7.51 7.11
C HIS A 34 -12.79 -7.22 6.98
N LYS A 35 -13.56 -8.17 6.45
CA LYS A 35 -15.02 -7.97 6.27
C LYS A 35 -15.72 -7.53 7.55
N GLU A 36 -15.28 -8.03 8.70
CA GLU A 36 -15.79 -7.66 10.02
C GLU A 36 -15.60 -6.17 10.37
N ASP A 37 -14.66 -5.49 9.71
CA ASP A 37 -14.39 -4.06 9.92
C ASP A 37 -15.31 -3.14 9.11
N ALA A 38 -16.18 -3.67 8.24
CA ALA A 38 -17.18 -2.88 7.51
C ALA A 38 -18.08 -2.06 8.47
N ILE A 39 -18.37 -2.61 9.65
CA ILE A 39 -19.15 -1.93 10.70
C ILE A 39 -18.50 -0.62 11.16
N LEU A 40 -17.18 -0.48 11.05
CA LEU A 40 -16.48 0.72 11.46
C LEU A 40 -16.75 1.89 10.51
N PHE A 41 -17.03 1.61 9.23
CA PHE A 41 -17.48 2.61 8.27
C PHE A 41 -18.95 2.95 8.46
N ALA A 42 -19.79 1.94 8.69
CA ALA A 42 -21.22 2.15 8.96
C ALA A 42 -21.46 3.02 10.21
N LYS A 43 -20.56 2.93 11.21
CA LYS A 43 -20.58 3.76 12.43
C LYS A 43 -19.86 5.11 12.28
N GLY A 44 -19.29 5.41 11.11
CA GLY A 44 -18.54 6.65 10.86
C GLY A 44 -17.20 6.76 11.61
N ILE A 45 -16.72 5.67 12.21
CA ILE A 45 -15.45 5.60 12.95
C ILE A 45 -14.28 5.64 11.98
N LEU A 46 -14.35 4.80 10.93
CA LEU A 46 -13.49 4.92 9.76
C LEU A 46 -14.23 5.64 8.64
N LYS A 47 -13.47 6.43 7.89
CA LYS A 47 -13.92 7.14 6.69
C LYS A 47 -13.01 6.71 5.55
N ILE A 48 -13.54 6.77 4.33
CA ILE A 48 -12.83 6.41 3.11
C ILE A 48 -11.47 7.10 2.94
N PHE A 49 -11.31 8.35 3.39
CA PHE A 49 -10.03 9.06 3.32
C PHE A 49 -8.99 8.56 4.33
N HIS A 50 -9.39 7.78 5.34
CA HIS A 50 -8.47 7.12 6.26
C HIS A 50 -7.83 5.84 5.68
N VAL A 51 -8.28 5.37 4.52
CA VAL A 51 -7.88 4.08 3.95
C VAL A 51 -7.42 4.21 2.51
N TYR A 52 -6.71 3.19 2.05
CA TYR A 52 -6.33 3.03 0.66
C TYR A 52 -6.53 1.58 0.24
N THR A 53 -6.67 1.37 -1.06
CA THR A 53 -6.76 0.05 -1.66
C THR A 53 -5.42 -0.33 -2.27
N LEU A 54 -4.96 -1.53 -1.94
CA LEU A 54 -3.97 -2.24 -2.74
C LEU A 54 -4.75 -3.12 -3.71
N ARG A 55 -4.51 -2.93 -5.01
CA ARG A 55 -5.31 -3.56 -6.06
C ARG A 55 -4.76 -4.95 -6.37
N LYS A 56 -5.58 -5.76 -7.04
CA LYS A 56 -5.13 -7.02 -7.62
C LYS A 56 -3.96 -6.76 -8.58
N GLY A 57 -3.00 -7.67 -8.62
CA GLY A 57 -1.80 -7.58 -9.47
C GLY A 57 -0.69 -6.68 -8.89
N GLU A 58 -0.99 -5.94 -7.81
CA GLU A 58 0.00 -5.07 -7.18
C GLU A 58 1.08 -5.89 -6.46
N ILE A 59 2.35 -5.55 -6.70
CA ILE A 59 3.47 -6.14 -5.96
C ILE A 59 3.52 -5.48 -4.59
N VAL A 60 3.54 -6.32 -3.56
CA VAL A 60 3.58 -5.91 -2.17
C VAL A 60 4.64 -6.72 -1.43
N ARG A 61 5.36 -6.07 -0.51
CA ARG A 61 6.22 -6.79 0.43
C ARG A 61 5.31 -7.45 1.50
N ASN A 62 5.74 -8.53 2.13
CA ASN A 62 5.12 -9.27 3.23
C ASN A 62 5.78 -8.92 4.58
N ILE A 63 5.16 -9.30 5.71
CA ILE A 63 5.71 -9.14 7.06
C ILE A 63 7.07 -9.83 7.20
N ASP A 64 7.28 -10.96 6.54
CA ASP A 64 8.57 -11.67 6.51
C ASP A 64 9.59 -11.05 5.54
N GLY A 65 9.25 -9.92 4.91
CA GLY A 65 10.10 -9.21 3.96
C GLY A 65 10.02 -9.71 2.52
N THR A 66 9.31 -10.82 2.25
CA THR A 66 9.18 -11.36 0.88
C THR A 66 8.33 -10.48 -0.01
N LEU A 67 8.64 -10.38 -1.30
CA LEU A 67 7.76 -9.73 -2.28
C LEU A 67 6.75 -10.73 -2.82
N MET A 68 5.53 -10.27 -3.05
CA MET A 68 4.45 -11.11 -3.54
C MET A 68 3.44 -10.27 -4.35
N VAL A 69 2.76 -10.91 -5.29
CA VAL A 69 1.71 -10.28 -6.12
C VAL A 69 0.35 -10.51 -5.48
N LEU A 70 -0.45 -9.46 -5.33
CA LEU A 70 -1.80 -9.59 -4.78
C LEU A 70 -2.76 -10.30 -5.74
N GLU A 71 -3.32 -11.42 -5.32
CA GLU A 71 -4.37 -12.14 -6.07
C GLU A 71 -5.75 -11.46 -5.97
N GLN A 72 -5.96 -10.70 -4.91
CA GLN A 72 -7.19 -9.97 -4.62
C GLN A 72 -6.84 -8.61 -4.03
N GLU A 73 -7.74 -7.65 -4.20
CA GLU A 73 -7.58 -6.35 -3.54
C GLU A 73 -7.68 -6.49 -2.01
N ILE A 74 -6.97 -5.60 -1.32
CA ILE A 74 -7.06 -5.44 0.13
C ILE A 74 -7.18 -3.96 0.47
N ILE A 75 -7.95 -3.64 1.51
CA ILE A 75 -8.05 -2.28 2.05
C ILE A 75 -7.19 -2.18 3.30
N LYS A 76 -6.36 -1.14 3.40
CA LYS A 76 -5.53 -0.86 4.58
C LYS A 76 -5.76 0.57 5.07
N THR A 77 -5.57 0.81 6.36
CA THR A 77 -5.53 2.17 6.89
C THR A 77 -4.24 2.86 6.46
N LYS A 78 -4.31 4.16 6.16
CA LYS A 78 -3.17 4.99 5.75
C LYS A 78 -2.16 5.19 6.88
N GLY A 79 -0.96 5.59 6.46
CA GLY A 79 0.04 6.20 7.34
C GLY A 79 -0.16 7.71 7.50
N GLN A 80 0.66 8.32 8.34
CA GLN A 80 0.70 9.77 8.58
C GLN A 80 1.68 10.44 7.62
N GLY A 81 1.18 11.29 6.72
CA GLY A 81 2.01 11.93 5.71
C GLY A 81 2.77 10.89 4.89
N GLU A 82 4.10 11.00 4.88
CA GLU A 82 4.99 10.03 4.22
C GLU A 82 5.43 8.87 5.13
N ALA A 83 5.09 8.92 6.43
CA ALA A 83 5.49 7.93 7.41
C ALA A 83 4.53 6.72 7.44
N TRP A 84 5.09 5.57 7.85
CA TRP A 84 4.35 4.32 8.06
C TRP A 84 3.39 4.38 9.24
N THR A 85 3.65 5.28 10.18
CA THR A 85 2.87 5.42 11.40
C THR A 85 1.38 5.51 11.09
N CYS A 86 0.61 4.59 11.65
CA CYS A 86 -0.83 4.49 11.42
C CYS A 86 -1.51 5.85 11.63
N ILE A 87 -2.40 6.24 10.71
CA ILE A 87 -3.13 7.52 10.74
C ILE A 87 -3.89 7.77 12.06
N PHE A 88 -4.25 6.71 12.79
CA PHE A 88 -4.98 6.80 14.06
C PHE A 88 -4.07 6.83 15.29
N TYR A 89 -2.76 6.74 15.14
CA TYR A 89 -1.84 6.74 16.27
C TYR A 89 -1.37 8.16 16.56
N ASP A 90 -1.61 8.60 17.78
CA ASP A 90 -1.11 9.86 18.31
C ASP A 90 0.21 9.57 19.02
N ASP A 91 1.33 10.02 18.43
CA ASP A 91 2.66 9.75 18.99
C ASP A 91 2.95 10.59 20.24
N ASP A 92 2.36 11.78 20.36
CA ASP A 92 2.54 12.65 21.52
C ASP A 92 1.85 12.04 22.75
N GLN A 93 0.64 11.53 22.55
CA GLN A 93 -0.16 10.88 23.60
C GLN A 93 0.14 9.39 23.77
N LYS A 94 1.00 8.82 22.91
CA LYS A 94 1.22 7.36 22.79
C LYS A 94 -0.11 6.58 22.76
N ALA A 95 -1.08 7.10 22.01
CA ALA A 95 -2.47 6.65 22.06
C ALA A 95 -2.99 6.29 20.66
N CYS A 96 -4.08 5.51 20.62
CA CYS A 96 -4.82 5.27 19.38
C CYS A 96 -6.17 5.96 19.48
N ASN A 97 -6.46 6.86 18.54
CA ASN A 97 -7.69 7.65 18.51
C ASN A 97 -8.95 6.82 18.29
N VAL A 98 -8.79 5.56 17.88
CA VAL A 98 -9.88 4.58 17.75
C VAL A 98 -9.66 3.37 18.66
N TYR A 99 -8.95 3.48 19.80
CA TYR A 99 -8.52 2.31 20.61
C TYR A 99 -9.67 1.33 20.95
N GLY A 100 -10.84 1.85 21.35
CA GLY A 100 -12.04 1.05 21.66
C GLY A 100 -12.73 0.44 20.43
N HIS A 101 -12.41 0.94 19.24
CA HIS A 101 -13.00 0.55 17.96
C HIS A 101 -11.94 0.14 16.93
N ARG A 102 -10.76 -0.30 17.39
CA ARG A 102 -9.64 -0.68 16.53
C ARG A 102 -10.06 -1.79 15.56
N PRO A 103 -9.56 -1.82 14.33
CA PRO A 103 -9.78 -2.93 13.39
C PRO A 103 -9.42 -4.30 13.97
N ILE A 104 -10.02 -5.36 13.44
CA ILE A 104 -9.90 -6.71 13.98
C ILE A 104 -8.45 -7.20 14.05
N GLU A 105 -7.63 -6.85 13.06
CA GLU A 105 -6.20 -7.17 13.05
C GLU A 105 -5.47 -6.53 14.25
N CYS A 106 -5.76 -5.26 14.55
CA CYS A 106 -5.21 -4.58 15.73
C CYS A 106 -5.69 -5.17 17.06
N ARG A 107 -6.95 -5.64 17.13
CA ARG A 107 -7.48 -6.31 18.33
C ARG A 107 -6.79 -7.66 18.58
N ALA A 108 -6.46 -8.39 17.51
CA ALA A 108 -5.79 -9.67 17.57
C ALA A 108 -4.26 -9.57 17.71
N LEU A 109 -3.67 -8.41 17.38
CA LEU A 109 -2.23 -8.18 17.48
C LEU A 109 -1.77 -8.08 18.94
N LYS A 110 -1.43 -9.24 19.51
CA LYS A 110 -0.72 -9.37 20.78
C LYS A 110 0.77 -9.47 20.47
N CYS A 111 1.54 -8.40 20.66
CA CYS A 111 2.98 -8.38 20.29
C CYS A 111 3.85 -9.39 21.08
N TRP A 112 3.27 -10.06 22.08
CA TRP A 112 3.85 -11.16 22.85
C TRP A 112 3.34 -12.55 22.43
N ASP A 113 2.30 -12.64 21.59
CA ASP A 113 1.75 -13.90 21.07
C ASP A 113 0.97 -13.68 19.75
N LEU A 114 1.60 -14.00 18.61
CA LEU A 114 1.03 -13.70 17.29
C LEU A 114 0.05 -14.75 16.76
N ARG A 115 -0.33 -15.78 17.52
CA ARG A 115 -1.20 -16.87 17.01
C ARG A 115 -2.55 -16.34 16.50
N GLY A 116 -3.28 -15.60 17.35
CA GLY A 116 -4.57 -15.01 16.96
C GLY A 116 -4.46 -14.00 15.82
N PHE A 117 -3.35 -13.26 15.75
CA PHE A 117 -3.07 -12.35 14.63
C PHE A 117 -2.95 -13.10 13.30
N LYS A 118 -2.23 -14.23 13.28
CA LYS A 118 -2.11 -15.08 12.08
C LYS A 118 -3.46 -15.66 11.65
N GLU A 119 -4.31 -16.05 12.60
CA GLU A 119 -5.67 -16.53 12.32
C GLU A 119 -6.55 -15.45 11.69
N ILE A 120 -6.55 -14.24 12.25
CA ILE A 120 -7.32 -13.12 11.69
C ILE A 120 -6.87 -12.82 10.26
N ARG A 121 -5.56 -12.78 10.00
CA ARG A 121 -5.06 -12.47 8.66
C ARG A 121 -5.48 -13.49 7.60
N ALA A 122 -5.73 -14.74 7.99
CA ALA A 122 -6.22 -15.77 7.07
C ALA A 122 -7.70 -15.58 6.67
N ARG A 123 -8.42 -14.65 7.30
CA ARG A 123 -9.83 -14.36 7.03
C ARG A 123 -10.00 -13.48 5.78
N PRO A 124 -11.19 -13.48 5.17
CA PRO A 124 -11.50 -12.61 4.05
C PRO A 124 -11.22 -11.13 4.34
N CYS A 125 -10.45 -10.48 3.47
CA CYS A 125 -10.21 -9.05 3.54
C CYS A 125 -11.47 -8.26 3.13
N LEU A 126 -11.58 -7.04 3.64
CA LEU A 126 -12.57 -6.07 3.21
C LEU A 126 -12.23 -5.62 1.78
N GLN A 127 -13.24 -5.56 0.92
CA GLN A 127 -13.14 -5.12 -0.47
C GLN A 127 -13.95 -3.85 -0.68
N ARG A 128 -13.64 -3.07 -1.72
CA ARG A 128 -14.32 -1.80 -2.03
C ARG A 128 -15.82 -2.02 -2.24
N ARG A 129 -16.20 -3.16 -2.84
CA ARG A 129 -17.60 -3.57 -3.04
C ARG A 129 -18.39 -3.78 -1.75
N ASP A 130 -17.71 -4.03 -0.62
CA ASP A 130 -18.38 -4.19 0.67
C ASP A 130 -18.77 -2.82 1.28
N LEU A 131 -18.24 -1.71 0.73
CA LEU A 131 -18.44 -0.34 1.22
C LEU A 131 -19.16 0.58 0.23
N ILE A 132 -19.28 0.18 -1.05
CA ILE A 132 -19.90 0.98 -2.12
C ILE A 132 -21.18 0.27 -2.57
N LYS A 133 -22.27 1.02 -2.73
CA LYS A 133 -23.53 0.42 -3.16
C LYS A 133 -23.44 -0.02 -4.63
N PRO A 134 -23.94 -1.21 -5.00
CA PRO A 134 -23.87 -1.70 -6.38
C PRO A 134 -24.53 -0.78 -7.41
N ASP A 135 -25.61 -0.10 -7.00
CA ASP A 135 -26.41 0.77 -7.86
C ASP A 135 -25.81 2.18 -8.06
N ASP A 136 -24.71 2.50 -7.37
CA ASP A 136 -24.01 3.75 -7.55
C ASP A 136 -23.35 3.81 -8.96
N GLY A 137 -23.11 5.01 -9.47
CA GLY A 137 -22.31 5.20 -10.69
C GLY A 137 -20.82 4.87 -10.48
N ILE A 138 -20.35 4.93 -9.23
CA ILE A 138 -18.93 4.80 -8.86
C ILE A 138 -18.34 3.43 -9.23
N PRO A 139 -18.97 2.28 -8.95
CA PRO A 139 -18.48 0.98 -9.40
C PRO A 139 -18.20 0.89 -10.91
N LYS A 140 -18.97 1.58 -11.76
CA LYS A 140 -18.73 1.61 -13.22
C LYS A 140 -17.42 2.33 -13.53
N ILE A 141 -17.19 3.48 -12.89
CA ILE A 141 -15.97 4.28 -13.05
C ILE A 141 -14.75 3.48 -12.57
N MET A 142 -14.85 2.84 -11.41
CA MET A 142 -13.78 2.00 -10.87
C MET A 142 -13.43 0.83 -11.78
N ARG A 143 -14.43 0.15 -12.37
CA ARG A 143 -14.17 -0.93 -13.33
C ARG A 143 -13.47 -0.44 -14.60
N ALA A 144 -13.88 0.71 -15.14
CA ALA A 144 -13.22 1.30 -16.30
C ALA A 144 -11.76 1.67 -15.99
N HIS A 145 -11.51 2.24 -14.80
CA HIS A 145 -10.16 2.50 -14.34
C HIS A 145 -9.35 1.21 -14.17
N GLU A 146 -9.89 0.19 -13.51
CA GLU A 146 -9.18 -1.09 -13.30
C GLU A 146 -8.83 -1.78 -14.63
N GLN A 147 -9.73 -1.75 -15.62
CA GLN A 147 -9.46 -2.33 -16.95
C GLN A 147 -8.30 -1.66 -17.67
N ARG A 148 -8.19 -0.32 -17.56
CA ARG A 148 -7.14 0.44 -18.24
C ARG A 148 -5.84 0.42 -17.44
N CYS A 149 -5.91 0.66 -16.13
CA CYS A 149 -4.79 0.81 -15.21
C CYS A 149 -4.45 -0.49 -14.46
N ALA A 150 -4.79 -1.65 -15.01
CA ALA A 150 -4.44 -2.95 -14.44
C ALA A 150 -2.91 -3.08 -14.27
N TYR A 151 -2.47 -3.67 -13.16
CA TYR A 151 -1.04 -3.87 -12.92
C TYR A 151 -0.42 -4.85 -13.92
N GLU A 152 -1.19 -5.81 -14.42
CA GLU A 152 -0.76 -6.73 -15.47
C GLU A 152 -0.44 -5.99 -16.78
N THR A 153 -1.25 -4.99 -17.15
CA THR A 153 -1.00 -4.13 -18.33
C THR A 153 0.28 -3.32 -18.14
N LEU A 154 0.42 -2.68 -16.98
CA LEU A 154 1.63 -1.89 -16.66
C LEU A 154 2.89 -2.77 -16.65
N TRP A 155 2.84 -3.96 -16.04
CA TRP A 155 3.93 -4.92 -16.05
C TRP A 155 4.34 -5.31 -17.48
N SER A 156 3.36 -5.65 -18.32
CA SER A 156 3.60 -6.02 -19.71
C SER A 156 4.29 -4.91 -20.51
N ALA A 157 3.89 -3.65 -20.29
CA ALA A 157 4.52 -2.50 -20.91
C ALA A 157 5.96 -2.28 -20.40
N VAL A 158 6.19 -2.42 -19.10
CA VAL A 158 7.54 -2.32 -18.49
C VAL A 158 8.49 -3.37 -19.08
N GLU A 159 8.08 -4.62 -19.21
CA GLU A 159 8.93 -5.69 -19.75
C GLU A 159 9.37 -5.40 -21.19
N ARG A 160 8.50 -4.75 -22.00
CA ARG A 160 8.82 -4.34 -23.37
C ARG A 160 9.84 -3.20 -23.46
N LEU A 161 10.15 -2.49 -22.38
CA LEU A 161 11.18 -1.43 -22.40
C LEU A 161 12.57 -1.96 -22.76
N ARG A 162 12.84 -3.25 -22.54
CA ARG A 162 14.12 -3.90 -22.87
C ARG A 162 14.26 -4.33 -24.32
N GLY A 163 13.19 -4.22 -25.12
CA GLY A 163 13.12 -4.75 -26.49
C GLY A 163 13.07 -3.68 -27.58
N ALA A 164 12.89 -4.13 -28.83
CA ALA A 164 12.81 -3.27 -30.01
C ALA A 164 11.60 -2.31 -29.99
N ASP A 165 10.55 -2.62 -29.20
CA ASP A 165 9.34 -1.80 -29.06
C ASP A 165 9.41 -0.81 -27.88
N SER A 166 10.59 -0.50 -27.34
CA SER A 166 10.77 0.35 -26.16
C SER A 166 10.07 1.71 -26.28
N GLY A 167 10.11 2.37 -27.44
CA GLY A 167 9.42 3.63 -27.67
C GLY A 167 7.89 3.54 -27.55
N LYS A 168 7.29 2.45 -28.03
CA LYS A 168 5.84 2.20 -27.87
C LYS A 168 5.50 1.90 -26.42
N ALA A 169 6.34 1.13 -25.74
CA ALA A 169 6.19 0.81 -24.33
C ALA A 169 6.24 2.05 -23.43
N VAL A 170 7.17 2.99 -23.67
CA VAL A 170 7.21 4.27 -22.95
C VAL A 170 5.90 5.04 -23.15
N LYS A 171 5.42 5.16 -24.40
CA LYS A 171 4.16 5.85 -24.70
C LYS A 171 2.98 5.23 -23.95
N GLU A 172 2.87 3.90 -23.97
CA GLU A 172 1.83 3.17 -23.26
C GLU A 172 1.88 3.41 -21.75
N ILE A 173 3.07 3.34 -21.14
CA ILE A 173 3.26 3.64 -19.71
C ILE A 173 2.81 5.07 -19.38
N LEU A 174 3.20 6.06 -20.18
CA LEU A 174 2.80 7.44 -19.97
C LEU A 174 1.29 7.63 -20.12
N GLU A 175 0.64 6.98 -21.08
CA GLU A 175 -0.81 7.01 -21.24
C GLU A 175 -1.55 6.39 -20.03
N LEU A 176 -1.00 5.32 -19.44
CA LEU A 176 -1.54 4.72 -18.21
C LEU A 176 -1.44 5.67 -17.02
N LEU A 177 -0.28 6.32 -16.86
CA LEU A 177 -0.03 7.29 -15.79
C LEU A 177 -0.93 8.53 -15.92
N GLN A 178 -1.05 9.07 -17.14
CA GLN A 178 -1.93 10.21 -17.44
C GLN A 178 -3.40 9.87 -17.19
N TYR A 179 -3.84 8.68 -17.61
CA TYR A 179 -5.22 8.26 -17.36
C TYR A 179 -5.51 8.09 -15.87
N ASP A 180 -4.64 7.42 -15.11
CA ASP A 180 -4.78 7.28 -13.65
C ASP A 180 -4.85 8.66 -12.97
N HIS A 181 -3.95 9.57 -13.34
CA HIS A 181 -3.90 10.92 -12.79
C HIS A 181 -5.18 11.72 -13.09
N TYR A 182 -5.58 11.79 -14.36
CA TYR A 182 -6.78 12.53 -14.78
C TYR A 182 -8.05 12.00 -14.10
N MET A 183 -8.21 10.66 -14.03
CA MET A 183 -9.39 10.05 -13.40
C MET A 183 -9.50 10.37 -11.91
N ARG A 184 -8.37 10.42 -11.19
CA ARG A 184 -8.32 10.82 -9.78
C ARG A 184 -8.80 12.26 -9.60
N HIS A 185 -8.29 13.19 -10.41
CA HIS A 185 -8.69 14.59 -10.36
C HIS A 185 -10.17 14.78 -10.71
N LEU A 186 -10.60 14.20 -11.83
CA LEU A 186 -11.98 14.29 -12.30
C LEU A 186 -12.97 13.75 -11.26
N LEU A 187 -12.71 12.57 -10.70
CA LEU A 187 -13.64 11.98 -9.73
C LEU A 187 -13.68 12.75 -8.41
N ALA A 188 -12.53 13.21 -7.92
CA ALA A 188 -12.47 14.03 -6.72
C ALA A 188 -13.28 15.33 -6.87
N GLU A 189 -13.14 16.01 -8.02
CA GLU A 189 -13.90 17.22 -8.33
C GLU A 189 -15.40 16.94 -8.43
N LYS A 190 -15.80 15.93 -9.23
CA LYS A 190 -17.22 15.61 -9.46
C LYS A 190 -17.95 15.20 -8.18
N LEU A 191 -17.27 14.51 -7.26
CA LEU A 191 -17.84 14.09 -5.99
C LEU A 191 -17.64 15.10 -4.87
N LYS A 192 -16.91 16.21 -5.11
CA LYS A 192 -16.51 17.20 -4.10
C LYS A 192 -15.82 16.54 -2.90
N MET A 193 -14.92 15.61 -3.20
CA MET A 193 -14.17 14.84 -2.20
C MET A 193 -12.72 15.31 -2.13
N ALA A 194 -12.11 15.16 -0.96
CA ALA A 194 -10.69 15.40 -0.80
C ALA A 194 -9.88 14.48 -1.75
N PRO A 195 -8.80 14.96 -2.41
CA PRO A 195 -8.01 14.16 -3.34
C PRO A 195 -7.50 12.84 -2.74
N ASN A 196 -7.18 12.85 -1.45
CA ASN A 196 -6.73 11.67 -0.74
C ASN A 196 -7.80 10.56 -0.64
N ALA A 197 -9.10 10.86 -0.81
CA ALA A 197 -10.13 9.82 -0.87
C ALA A 197 -9.98 8.92 -2.12
N MET A 198 -9.29 9.39 -3.16
CA MET A 198 -9.08 8.62 -4.39
C MET A 198 -8.24 7.37 -4.17
N ASP A 199 -7.42 7.33 -3.11
CA ASP A 199 -6.66 6.13 -2.75
C ASP A 199 -7.55 4.95 -2.38
N PHE A 200 -8.77 5.21 -1.90
CA PHE A 200 -9.78 4.17 -1.69
C PHE A 200 -10.40 3.72 -3.02
N PHE A 201 -10.73 4.65 -3.92
CA PHE A 201 -11.44 4.30 -5.16
C PHE A 201 -10.54 3.69 -6.24
N PHE A 202 -9.32 4.22 -6.41
CA PHE A 202 -8.40 3.85 -7.49
C PHE A 202 -7.12 3.18 -6.98
N GLY A 203 -7.04 2.92 -5.67
CA GLY A 203 -5.84 2.42 -5.03
C GLY A 203 -4.71 3.45 -5.01
N ARG A 204 -3.49 3.01 -4.71
CA ARG A 204 -2.31 3.88 -4.74
C ARG A 204 -2.06 4.40 -6.17
N PRO A 205 -1.66 5.68 -6.36
CA PRO A 205 -1.36 6.26 -7.66
C PRO A 205 -0.32 5.46 -8.43
N LEU A 206 -0.52 5.28 -9.74
CA LEU A 206 0.44 4.57 -10.58
C LEU A 206 1.80 5.28 -10.61
N THR A 207 1.79 6.61 -10.57
CA THR A 207 3.02 7.43 -10.42
C THR A 207 3.82 7.08 -9.16
N ALA A 208 3.16 6.62 -8.11
CA ALA A 208 3.78 6.22 -6.85
C ALA A 208 4.10 4.72 -6.77
N THR A 209 3.46 3.86 -7.59
CA THR A 209 3.64 2.41 -7.56
C THR A 209 4.58 1.91 -8.63
N ILE A 210 4.75 2.64 -9.75
CA ILE A 210 5.69 2.31 -10.83
C ILE A 210 7.14 2.14 -10.37
N ARG A 211 7.49 2.71 -9.22
CA ARG A 211 8.76 2.48 -8.49
C ARG A 211 9.07 1.01 -8.22
N MET A 212 8.04 0.16 -8.06
CA MET A 212 8.23 -1.29 -7.89
C MET A 212 8.86 -1.95 -9.13
N PHE A 213 8.85 -1.26 -10.27
CA PHE A 213 9.48 -1.69 -11.52
C PHE A 213 10.85 -1.03 -11.77
N GLY A 214 11.43 -0.36 -10.77
CA GLY A 214 12.70 0.35 -10.92
C GLY A 214 12.59 1.66 -11.74
N LEU A 215 11.39 2.20 -11.86
CA LEU A 215 11.09 3.42 -12.61
C LEU A 215 10.55 4.51 -11.69
N CYS A 216 10.89 5.76 -11.98
CA CYS A 216 10.36 6.94 -11.32
C CYS A 216 9.66 7.82 -12.35
N VAL A 217 8.75 8.67 -11.87
CA VAL A 217 8.05 9.65 -12.68
C VAL A 217 8.38 11.03 -12.16
N LYS A 218 8.82 11.91 -13.05
CA LYS A 218 8.84 13.36 -12.79
C LYS A 218 7.60 13.95 -13.43
N GLN A 219 6.89 14.79 -12.69
CA GLN A 219 5.75 15.52 -13.20
C GLN A 219 6.19 16.94 -13.57
N GLU A 220 5.90 17.35 -14.79
CA GLU A 220 6.14 18.70 -15.30
C GLU A 220 4.79 19.24 -15.79
N GLY A 221 4.09 19.96 -14.92
CA GLY A 221 2.70 20.35 -15.13
C GLY A 221 1.80 19.12 -15.26
N ASP A 222 1.09 19.00 -16.39
CA ASP A 222 0.21 17.86 -16.70
C ASP A 222 0.94 16.73 -17.45
N THR A 223 2.24 16.88 -17.69
CA THR A 223 3.05 15.88 -18.39
C THR A 223 3.91 15.07 -17.43
N PHE A 224 4.17 13.83 -17.82
CA PHE A 224 4.99 12.90 -17.05
C PHE A 224 6.24 12.53 -17.86
N LEU A 225 7.39 12.58 -17.19
CA LEU A 225 8.65 12.06 -17.67
C LEU A 225 8.98 10.76 -16.91
N LEU A 226 9.18 9.67 -17.65
CA LEU A 226 9.62 8.41 -17.09
C LEU A 226 11.15 8.39 -16.97
N VAL A 227 11.68 8.11 -15.78
CA VAL A 227 13.12 8.06 -15.52
C VAL A 227 13.50 6.74 -14.83
N PRO A 228 14.63 6.11 -15.15
CA PRO A 228 15.15 4.98 -14.37
C PRO A 228 15.46 5.42 -12.94
N MET A 229 15.19 4.57 -11.94
CA MET A 229 15.45 4.91 -10.54
C MET A 229 16.95 5.19 -10.27
N ASP A 230 17.84 4.46 -10.94
CA ASP A 230 19.29 4.61 -10.79
C ASP A 230 19.81 5.98 -11.26
N SER A 231 19.06 6.66 -12.15
CA SER A 231 19.42 7.98 -12.68
C SER A 231 19.22 9.14 -11.69
N LEU A 232 18.59 8.88 -10.53
CA LEU A 232 18.39 9.86 -9.45
C LEU A 232 19.53 9.86 -8.41
N SER A 233 20.49 8.94 -8.51
CA SER A 233 21.56 8.71 -7.53
C SER A 233 22.73 9.72 -7.58
N SER A 234 22.67 10.78 -8.38
CA SER A 234 23.78 11.74 -8.50
C SER A 234 23.77 12.91 -7.51
N ARG A 235 22.85 12.96 -6.53
CA ARG A 235 22.93 13.93 -5.41
C ARG A 235 22.44 13.34 -4.09
N HIS A 236 23.40 12.97 -3.23
CA HIS A 236 23.31 12.72 -1.79
C HIS A 236 22.23 11.74 -1.27
N GLU A 237 22.66 10.51 -0.98
CA GLU A 237 22.90 9.97 0.37
C GLU A 237 22.75 8.43 0.34
N GLN A 238 23.81 7.74 0.76
CA GLN A 238 23.91 6.29 0.70
C GLN A 238 22.97 5.66 1.76
N ALA A 239 21.81 5.19 1.32
CA ALA A 239 21.12 4.07 1.96
C ALA A 239 21.16 2.89 0.99
N SER A 240 21.85 1.82 1.41
CA SER A 240 22.11 0.62 0.63
C SER A 240 20.82 -0.04 0.14
N ILE A 241 20.44 0.21 -1.11
CA ILE A 241 19.41 -0.53 -1.84
C ILE A 241 20.13 -1.22 -2.98
N GLU A 242 20.43 -2.51 -2.84
CA GLU A 242 20.78 -3.34 -3.98
C GLU A 242 19.49 -3.66 -4.77
N PRO A 243 19.34 -3.24 -6.04
CA PRO A 243 18.23 -3.68 -6.86
C PRO A 243 18.64 -5.00 -7.52
N ARG A 244 18.25 -6.13 -6.93
CA ARG A 244 18.19 -7.39 -7.68
C ARG A 244 16.74 -7.70 -8.01
N CYS A 245 16.30 -7.15 -9.14
CA CYS A 245 15.12 -7.64 -9.84
C CYS A 245 15.44 -9.05 -10.37
N GLY A 246 15.26 -10.05 -9.51
CA GLY A 246 15.24 -11.46 -9.88
C GLY A 246 13.81 -11.89 -10.17
N VAL A 247 13.60 -12.54 -11.32
CA VAL A 247 12.35 -13.14 -11.76
C VAL A 247 11.69 -13.91 -10.62
N VAL A 248 10.50 -13.47 -10.17
CA VAL A 248 9.72 -14.20 -9.16
C VAL A 248 9.02 -15.36 -9.86
N THR A 249 9.58 -16.57 -9.72
CA THR A 249 8.89 -17.81 -10.11
C THR A 249 7.96 -18.26 -8.98
N GLU A 250 6.75 -18.67 -9.37
CA GLU A 250 5.64 -19.12 -8.54
C GLU A 250 6.05 -20.01 -7.36
N LYS A 251 5.66 -19.63 -6.14
CA LYS A 251 5.38 -20.57 -5.06
C LYS A 251 4.08 -20.22 -4.36
N ARG A 252 3.15 -21.18 -4.43
CA ARG A 252 1.86 -21.19 -3.73
C ARG A 252 2.07 -21.02 -2.22
N GLY A 253 1.59 -19.90 -1.70
CA GLY A 253 1.48 -19.60 -0.28
C GLY A 253 0.58 -18.39 -0.12
N LYS A 254 -0.39 -18.45 0.81
CA LYS A 254 -1.38 -17.38 0.99
C LYS A 254 -0.68 -16.04 1.29
N PRO A 255 -0.98 -14.97 0.53
CA PRO A 255 -0.45 -13.64 0.74
C PRO A 255 -0.60 -13.03 2.13
N TYR A 256 0.47 -12.44 2.62
CA TYR A 256 0.45 -11.50 3.73
C TYR A 256 1.30 -10.29 3.30
N CYS A 257 0.88 -9.06 3.57
CA CYS A 257 1.50 -7.86 2.97
C CYS A 257 1.89 -6.78 4.00
N TYR A 258 3.15 -6.36 4.04
CA TYR A 258 3.77 -5.23 4.72
C TYR A 258 4.74 -4.52 3.76
N PHE A 259 4.65 -3.19 3.56
CA PHE A 259 5.55 -2.46 2.67
C PHE A 259 6.61 -1.64 3.45
N GLU A 260 7.77 -1.46 2.83
CA GLU A 260 8.70 -0.35 3.07
C GLU A 260 8.50 0.71 1.97
N LYS A 261 8.57 1.99 2.30
CA LYS A 261 8.54 3.12 1.35
C LYS A 261 9.22 4.27 2.06
N GLU A 262 10.07 4.90 1.27
CA GLU A 262 10.56 6.24 1.49
C GLU A 262 10.06 7.13 0.34
N THR A 263 9.61 8.30 0.79
CA THR A 263 9.45 9.62 0.16
C THR A 263 8.91 9.70 -1.29
N THR A 264 7.69 10.22 -1.41
CA THR A 264 7.18 10.88 -2.61
C THR A 264 6.48 12.16 -2.18
N SER A 265 7.20 13.27 -2.28
CA SER A 265 6.64 14.61 -2.08
C SER A 265 5.60 14.89 -3.16
N TYR A 266 4.38 15.23 -2.76
CA TYR A 266 3.48 15.98 -3.63
C TYR A 266 3.86 17.46 -3.53
N PRO A 267 4.03 18.18 -4.64
CA PRO A 267 4.12 19.63 -4.57
C PRO A 267 2.78 20.17 -4.07
N SER A 268 2.83 20.88 -2.95
CA SER A 268 1.74 21.71 -2.46
C SER A 268 1.38 22.74 -3.53
N SER A 269 0.09 22.89 -3.81
CA SER A 269 -0.45 24.08 -4.48
C SER A 269 -0.47 25.24 -3.49
#